data_AF-A0A8J6G642-F1
#
_entry.id   AF-A0A8J6G642-F1
#
_cell.length_a   1.000
_cell.length_b   1.000
_cell.length_c   1.000
_cell.angle_alpha   90.00
_cell.angle_beta   90.00
_cell.angle_gamma   90.00
#
_symmetry.space_group_name_H-M   'P 1'
#
loop_
_entity.id
_entity.type
_entity.pdbx_description
1 polymer ?
#
loop_
_entity_poly.entity_id
_entity_poly.type
_entity_poly.pdbx_seq_one_letter_code
_entity_poly.pdbx_strand_id
1 'polypeptide(L)'
;MERQDRVAGQPRATVPSAVRRRESAVQGWEKSLDLGVLERIPSRQNPHPTLWRGKPGALAIQQEADRTGLPVFPQMAEAEAAQLKEEGNQHFQRQDYKAATKSYSQALKLTKDKALLATLYRNRAACGLKTESYAQAASDASRAIDINSADIKALYRRCQALERLGKLDQAFKDVQRCATLEPRNQNFQETLRRLNTSIQEQLRVQFSTDSRVQTMFEILLNENSEAEKREKAANNLIVLGREEAGAERIFQSNGVGLLLQLLDTKKPELVLAAVRTLSGMCSGHRARATAILHTVRIDRICSLMAVENEEMSLAVCNLLQAIIDSLSGEDKREHRGKEEALVLDTKKDLKQITSHLLDMLVSKKVSGQGRDQALNLLNKNVPRKDLAIHDNSRTIYVVDNGLRKILKVVGQVPDLPSCLPLTDNTRMLASILINKLYDDLRCDPERDHFRKICEEYITWLCNTAIDTRTRRWAVEGLAYLTLDADVKDDFVQDIPALQAMFELAKARTSDKTILYSVANTLVNCTNSYDVKEVVPELVQLAKFSKQHVPEEHPKVGPGQLGGGWWWWGNCAAKTWGMLCALRRQ
;
A
#
# COMPACT_ATOMS: atom_id res chain seq x y z
N MET A 1 9.57 54.30 -26.22
CA MET A 1 10.62 54.88 -25.36
C MET A 1 11.25 53.73 -24.60
N GLU A 2 12.26 53.05 -25.17
CA GLU A 2 13.72 53.35 -25.03
C GLU A 2 14.16 53.33 -23.55
N ARG A 3 15.12 52.55 -23.03
CA ARG A 3 16.36 51.84 -23.49
C ARG A 3 16.66 50.67 -22.49
N GLN A 4 17.19 49.48 -22.84
CA GLN A 4 18.60 49.10 -23.14
C GLN A 4 19.61 49.55 -22.05
N ASP A 5 20.59 48.81 -21.52
CA ASP A 5 21.39 47.63 -21.94
C ASP A 5 22.24 47.13 -20.72
N ARG A 6 22.37 45.81 -20.44
CA ARG A 6 23.48 44.85 -20.71
C ARG A 6 24.76 44.83 -19.80
N VAL A 7 25.07 43.59 -19.33
CA VAL A 7 26.37 42.81 -19.42
C VAL A 7 27.55 43.25 -18.50
N ALA A 8 28.48 42.43 -17.94
CA ALA A 8 28.86 41.00 -17.91
C ALA A 8 29.78 40.72 -16.68
N GLY A 9 30.02 39.44 -16.36
CA GLY A 9 31.25 39.01 -15.68
C GLY A 9 31.24 37.62 -15.01
N GLN A 10 31.51 36.55 -15.79
CA GLN A 10 32.06 35.28 -15.24
C GLN A 10 33.59 35.44 -15.01
N PRO A 11 34.24 34.50 -14.28
CA PRO A 11 34.82 33.35 -14.98
C PRO A 11 34.63 31.98 -14.28
N ARG A 12 34.74 30.95 -15.13
CA ARG A 12 34.80 29.50 -14.91
C ARG A 12 36.07 29.06 -14.15
N ALA A 13 36.03 27.92 -13.46
CA ALA A 13 36.73 26.68 -13.89
C ALA A 13 36.78 25.55 -12.83
N THR A 14 36.37 24.35 -13.29
CA THR A 14 36.95 23.01 -13.09
C THR A 14 36.74 22.17 -11.80
N VAL A 15 36.11 21.01 -12.07
CA VAL A 15 35.89 19.69 -11.41
C VAL A 15 37.26 18.91 -11.40
N PRO A 16 37.58 17.82 -10.63
CA PRO A 16 36.69 16.67 -10.37
C PRO A 16 36.87 15.75 -9.12
N SER A 17 35.77 15.02 -8.84
CA SER A 17 35.62 13.60 -8.40
C SER A 17 36.53 12.92 -7.34
N ALA A 18 35.91 12.38 -6.27
CA ALA A 18 36.14 11.04 -5.68
C ALA A 18 35.05 10.81 -4.60
N VAL A 19 34.02 9.97 -4.74
CA VAL A 19 33.93 8.50 -4.81
C VAL A 19 34.36 7.77 -3.52
N ARG A 20 33.35 7.22 -2.83
CA ARG A 20 33.27 6.00 -1.99
C ARG A 20 34.01 5.99 -0.63
N ARG A 21 33.23 5.83 0.46
CA ARG A 21 32.98 4.56 1.21
C ARG A 21 34.28 3.99 1.79
N ARG A 22 34.46 4.02 3.12
CA ARG A 22 34.04 2.96 4.05
C ARG A 22 34.32 1.57 3.46
N GLU A 23 35.41 0.95 3.88
CA GLU A 23 35.42 -0.43 4.39
C GLU A 23 36.79 -0.83 4.95
N SER A 24 36.72 -1.50 6.10
CA SER A 24 37.63 -2.47 6.72
C SER A 24 39.15 -2.25 6.76
N ALA A 25 39.69 -2.28 7.99
CA ALA A 25 40.82 -3.16 8.31
C ALA A 25 40.84 -3.42 9.83
N VAL A 26 40.24 -4.55 10.23
CA VAL A 26 40.54 -5.28 11.46
C VAL A 26 41.72 -6.21 11.15
N GLN A 27 42.54 -6.51 12.16
CA GLN A 27 43.73 -7.39 12.17
C GLN A 27 45.02 -6.72 11.70
N GLY A 28 46.14 -6.75 12.43
CA GLY A 28 46.45 -7.35 13.71
C GLY A 28 47.96 -7.26 13.98
N TRP A 29 48.38 -8.06 14.98
CA TRP A 29 49.75 -8.52 15.27
C TRP A 29 50.56 -7.72 16.30
N GLU A 30 50.40 -8.21 17.54
CA GLU A 30 51.42 -8.24 18.58
C GLU A 30 52.68 -8.97 18.10
N LYS A 31 53.85 -8.39 18.41
CA LYS A 31 55.06 -9.01 18.99
C LYS A 31 56.29 -8.21 18.60
N SER A 32 56.95 -7.62 19.60
CA SER A 32 58.38 -7.90 19.83
C SER A 32 58.77 -7.42 21.22
N LEU A 33 59.17 -8.38 22.06
CA LEU A 33 59.95 -8.18 23.27
C LEU A 33 61.40 -7.90 22.87
N ASP A 34 62.08 -6.99 23.58
CA ASP A 34 63.41 -7.27 24.12
C ASP A 34 63.81 -6.29 25.24
N LEU A 35 64.19 -6.89 26.37
CA LEU A 35 65.26 -6.53 27.34
C LEU A 35 65.54 -5.03 27.58
N GLY A 36 65.44 -4.43 28.77
CA GLY A 36 65.63 -4.92 30.13
C GLY A 36 66.71 -4.09 30.82
N VAL A 37 66.35 -3.15 31.72
CA VAL A 37 67.25 -2.60 32.76
C VAL A 37 66.39 -2.15 33.97
N LEU A 38 66.69 -2.73 35.13
CA LEU A 38 66.22 -2.29 36.46
C LEU A 38 66.75 -0.90 36.79
N GLU A 39 65.96 -0.05 37.47
CA GLU A 39 66.38 0.55 38.75
C GLU A 39 65.23 1.24 39.53
N ARG A 40 65.10 0.82 40.79
CA ARG A 40 64.76 1.56 42.03
C ARG A 40 63.46 2.37 42.14
N ILE A 41 62.58 1.87 43.03
CA ILE A 41 61.60 2.64 43.81
C ILE A 41 62.36 3.43 44.89
N PRO A 42 61.92 4.67 45.23
CA PRO A 42 61.40 4.84 46.59
C PRO A 42 60.09 5.63 46.65
N SER A 43 59.18 5.10 47.46
CA SER A 43 58.03 5.75 48.07
C SER A 43 58.37 7.07 48.77
N ARG A 44 57.54 8.12 48.60
CA ARG A 44 56.87 8.84 49.71
C ARG A 44 56.03 10.04 49.25
N GLN A 45 54.87 10.14 49.90
CA GLN A 45 54.13 11.33 50.34
C GLN A 45 53.17 12.05 49.36
N ASN A 46 51.88 11.92 49.70
CA ASN A 46 50.84 12.92 49.44
C ASN A 46 51.29 14.34 49.82
N PRO A 47 50.71 15.34 49.15
CA PRO A 47 49.98 16.34 49.92
C PRO A 47 48.57 16.63 49.36
N HIS A 48 47.65 16.84 50.29
CA HIS A 48 46.33 17.43 50.09
C HIS A 48 46.42 18.97 49.93
N PRO A 49 45.32 19.69 49.63
CA PRO A 49 45.23 20.59 48.50
C PRO A 49 45.35 22.07 48.88
N THR A 50 45.88 22.89 47.97
CA THR A 50 45.75 24.35 48.04
C THR A 50 44.82 24.86 46.95
N LEU A 51 43.62 25.23 47.42
CA LEU A 51 42.91 26.48 47.12
C LEU A 51 43.17 27.11 45.72
N TRP A 52 42.34 26.76 44.73
CA TRP A 52 42.07 27.65 43.60
C TRP A 52 40.64 28.18 43.70
N ARG A 53 40.57 29.47 44.01
CA ARG A 53 39.35 30.26 44.14
C ARG A 53 39.12 30.92 42.77
N GLY A 54 38.03 30.54 42.09
CA GLY A 54 37.56 31.15 40.85
C GLY A 54 36.82 30.13 39.99
N LYS A 55 35.50 30.24 39.88
CA LYS A 55 34.67 29.34 39.05
C LYS A 55 34.84 29.68 37.56
N PRO A 56 35.25 28.75 36.69
CA PRO A 56 34.98 28.87 35.25
C PRO A 56 33.54 28.40 34.97
N GLY A 57 32.83 29.11 34.10
CA GLY A 57 31.51 28.69 33.63
C GLY A 57 31.57 27.39 32.82
N ALA A 58 30.48 26.63 32.79
CA ALA A 58 30.38 25.30 32.15
C ALA A 58 30.91 25.25 30.70
N LEU A 59 30.81 26.35 29.94
CA LEU A 59 31.35 26.48 28.58
C LEU A 59 32.88 26.46 28.50
N ALA A 60 33.59 27.00 29.50
CA ALA A 60 35.06 27.01 29.52
C ALA A 60 35.63 25.60 29.75
N ILE A 61 34.93 24.79 30.55
CA ILE A 61 35.31 23.42 30.89
C ILE A 61 35.06 22.48 29.70
N GLN A 62 33.99 22.71 28.92
CA GLN A 62 33.70 21.96 27.69
C GLN A 62 34.80 22.15 26.63
N GLN A 63 35.29 23.38 26.45
CA GLN A 63 36.34 23.70 25.48
C GLN A 63 37.70 23.10 25.85
N GLU A 64 37.95 22.89 27.14
CA GLU A 64 39.20 22.29 27.64
C GLU A 64 39.14 20.75 27.61
N ALA A 65 37.95 20.15 27.73
CA ALA A 65 37.70 18.72 27.52
C ALA A 65 37.82 18.30 26.05
N ASP A 66 37.29 19.10 25.11
CA ASP A 66 37.43 18.85 23.66
C ASP A 66 38.88 18.96 23.16
N ARG A 67 39.75 19.68 23.89
CA ARG A 67 41.19 19.80 23.59
C ARG A 67 42.04 18.63 24.10
N THR A 68 41.58 17.90 25.13
CA THR A 68 42.43 16.95 25.88
C THR A 68 42.10 15.48 25.65
N GLY A 69 40.97 15.15 25.00
CA GLY A 69 40.67 13.78 24.57
C GLY A 69 40.55 12.75 25.70
N LEU A 70 40.38 13.18 26.95
CA LEU A 70 40.26 12.30 28.11
C LEU A 70 38.82 11.76 28.24
N PRO A 71 38.63 10.48 28.63
CA PRO A 71 37.30 9.87 28.75
C PRO A 71 36.48 10.56 29.85
N VAL A 72 35.28 11.02 29.50
CA VAL A 72 34.31 11.60 30.44
C VAL A 72 33.99 10.55 31.52
N PHE A 73 34.36 10.84 32.77
CA PHE A 73 34.19 9.93 33.89
C PHE A 73 32.70 9.57 34.11
N PRO A 74 32.33 8.29 34.34
CA PRO A 74 30.93 7.85 34.50
C PRO A 74 30.11 8.63 35.54
N GLN A 75 30.78 9.14 36.58
CA GLN A 75 30.15 9.90 37.67
C GLN A 75 29.66 11.30 37.24
N MET A 76 30.28 11.92 36.22
CA MET A 76 29.84 13.23 35.72
C MET A 76 28.53 13.12 34.91
N ALA A 77 28.39 12.06 34.10
CA ALA A 77 27.17 11.81 33.32
C ALA A 77 25.96 11.52 34.23
N GLU A 78 26.17 10.84 35.35
CA GLU A 78 25.12 10.59 36.35
C GLU A 78 24.71 11.87 37.09
N ALA A 79 25.69 12.73 37.42
CA ALA A 79 25.42 14.04 38.03
C ALA A 79 24.64 14.96 37.07
N GLU A 80 25.00 14.96 35.78
CA GLU A 80 24.29 15.70 34.74
C GLU A 80 22.85 15.17 34.55
N ALA A 81 22.66 13.85 34.53
CA ALA A 81 21.33 13.25 34.48
C ALA A 81 20.47 13.62 35.71
N ALA A 82 21.08 13.73 36.90
CA ALA A 82 20.39 14.17 38.11
C ALA A 82 19.99 15.66 38.06
N GLN A 83 20.82 16.52 37.46
CA GLN A 83 20.50 17.93 37.21
C GLN A 83 19.34 18.07 36.23
N LEU A 84 19.40 17.38 35.08
CA LEU A 84 18.32 17.39 34.08
C LEU A 84 16.99 16.85 34.63
N LYS A 85 17.04 15.89 35.56
CA LYS A 85 15.85 15.46 36.31
C LYS A 85 15.26 16.62 37.11
N GLU A 86 16.09 17.38 37.81
CA GLU A 86 15.63 18.49 38.64
C GLU A 86 15.10 19.66 37.80
N GLU A 87 15.75 19.97 36.67
CA GLU A 87 15.22 20.91 35.68
C GLU A 87 13.85 20.44 35.16
N GLY A 88 13.72 19.15 34.83
CA GLY A 88 12.45 18.56 34.45
C GLY A 88 11.37 18.69 35.53
N ASN A 89 11.75 18.53 36.81
CA ASN A 89 10.84 18.73 37.95
C ASN A 89 10.40 20.20 38.05
N GLN A 90 11.31 21.16 37.87
CA GLN A 90 10.99 22.59 37.87
C GLN A 90 10.06 22.96 36.71
N HIS A 91 10.32 22.47 35.50
CA HIS A 91 9.43 22.66 34.36
C HIS A 91 8.04 22.04 34.61
N PHE A 92 7.99 20.87 35.24
CA PHE A 92 6.73 20.23 35.63
C PHE A 92 5.95 21.08 36.65
N GLN A 93 6.62 21.66 37.65
CA GLN A 93 5.99 22.56 38.63
C GLN A 93 5.49 23.85 37.97
N ARG A 94 6.20 24.38 36.97
CA ARG A 94 5.78 25.52 36.15
C ARG A 94 4.69 25.17 35.13
N GLN A 95 4.18 23.93 35.14
CA GLN A 95 3.19 23.40 34.19
C GLN A 95 3.65 23.38 32.73
N ASP A 96 4.94 23.57 32.45
CA ASP A 96 5.51 23.39 31.11
C ASP A 96 5.89 21.92 30.88
N TYR A 97 4.86 21.12 30.59
CA TYR A 97 5.02 19.67 30.43
C TYR A 97 5.81 19.28 29.18
N LYS A 98 5.84 20.12 28.14
CA LYS A 98 6.60 19.87 26.91
C LYS A 98 8.10 20.04 27.15
N ALA A 99 8.51 21.10 27.84
CA ALA A 99 9.91 21.29 28.24
C ALA A 99 10.34 20.18 29.22
N ALA A 100 9.50 19.86 30.23
CA ALA A 100 9.80 18.79 31.17
C ALA A 100 10.04 17.44 30.47
N THR A 101 9.21 17.09 29.48
CA THR A 101 9.36 15.86 28.70
C THR A 101 10.69 15.80 27.95
N LYS A 102 11.17 16.95 27.42
CA LYS A 102 12.48 17.05 26.76
C LYS A 102 13.62 16.84 27.76
N SER A 103 13.60 17.53 28.90
CA SER A 103 14.62 17.39 29.94
C SER A 103 14.70 15.95 30.48
N TYR A 104 13.56 15.31 30.77
CA TYR A 104 13.54 13.90 31.18
C TYR A 104 14.05 12.96 30.09
N SER A 105 13.75 13.24 28.81
CA SER A 105 14.22 12.42 27.70
C SER A 105 15.72 12.57 27.45
N GLN A 106 16.30 13.74 27.74
CA GLN A 106 17.75 13.94 27.75
C GLN A 106 18.40 13.20 28.92
N ALA A 107 17.84 13.32 30.12
CA ALA A 107 18.32 12.60 31.30
C ALA A 107 18.34 11.08 31.10
N LEU A 108 17.31 10.51 30.46
CA LEU A 108 17.20 9.09 30.14
C LEU A 108 18.30 8.57 29.21
N LYS A 109 18.94 9.43 28.40
CA LYS A 109 20.06 9.03 27.51
C LYS A 109 21.39 8.93 28.25
N LEU A 110 21.53 9.67 29.35
CA LEU A 110 22.78 9.82 30.08
C LEU A 110 22.91 8.82 31.24
N THR A 111 21.79 8.46 31.88
CA THR A 111 21.82 7.55 33.03
C THR A 111 21.75 6.08 32.66
N LYS A 112 22.53 5.26 33.38
CA LYS A 112 22.43 3.79 33.39
C LYS A 112 21.92 3.25 34.73
N ASP A 113 21.74 4.11 35.73
CA ASP A 113 21.24 3.72 37.04
C ASP A 113 19.75 3.35 36.96
N LYS A 114 19.44 2.13 37.38
CA LYS A 114 18.07 1.59 37.37
C LYS A 114 17.12 2.42 38.24
N ALA A 115 17.56 2.88 39.41
CA ALA A 115 16.70 3.64 40.32
C ALA A 115 16.33 5.02 39.74
N LEU A 116 17.32 5.73 39.17
CA LEU A 116 17.11 6.99 38.47
C LEU A 116 16.25 6.81 37.20
N LEU A 117 16.49 5.76 36.41
CA LEU A 117 15.70 5.42 35.22
C LEU A 117 14.21 5.22 35.55
N ALA A 118 13.89 4.43 36.58
CA ALA A 118 12.51 4.20 37.00
C ALA A 118 11.82 5.52 37.38
N THR A 119 12.53 6.40 38.11
CA THR A 119 12.03 7.72 38.51
C THR A 119 11.78 8.63 37.30
N LEU A 120 12.69 8.64 36.32
CA LEU A 120 12.57 9.45 35.10
C LEU A 120 11.39 8.99 34.23
N TYR A 121 11.26 7.68 34.00
CA TYR A 121 10.12 7.13 33.24
C TYR A 121 8.79 7.44 33.93
N ARG A 122 8.74 7.31 35.25
CA ARG A 122 7.56 7.66 36.06
C ARG A 122 7.20 9.14 35.95
N ASN A 123 8.17 10.04 36.01
CA ASN A 123 7.94 11.49 35.91
C ASN A 123 7.53 11.89 34.49
N ARG A 124 8.14 11.28 33.46
CA ARG A 124 7.75 11.50 32.06
C ARG A 124 6.34 10.97 31.76
N ALA A 125 5.95 9.84 32.35
CA ALA A 125 4.57 9.35 32.29
C ALA A 125 3.57 10.36 32.89
N ALA A 126 3.96 11.07 33.97
CA ALA A 126 3.15 12.13 34.56
C ALA A 126 2.96 13.31 33.59
N CYS A 127 4.01 13.72 32.87
CA CYS A 127 3.90 14.71 31.80
C CYS A 127 2.94 14.23 30.71
N GLY A 128 3.11 12.98 30.26
CA GLY A 128 2.27 12.38 29.22
C GLY A 128 0.78 12.39 29.54
N LEU A 129 0.42 12.12 30.80
CA LEU A 129 -0.96 12.22 31.29
C LEU A 129 -1.52 13.65 31.23
N LYS A 130 -0.69 14.67 31.52
CA LYS A 130 -1.09 16.08 31.49
C LYS A 130 -1.18 16.64 30.07
N THR A 131 -0.38 16.10 29.14
CA THR A 131 -0.40 16.46 27.71
C THR A 131 -1.33 15.57 26.88
N GLU A 132 -2.19 14.77 27.52
CA GLU A 132 -3.11 13.82 26.87
C GLU A 132 -2.46 12.79 25.93
N SER A 133 -1.16 12.58 26.07
CA SER A 133 -0.38 11.59 25.32
C SER A 133 -0.45 10.23 26.03
N TYR A 134 -1.66 9.68 26.16
CA TYR A 134 -1.95 8.52 27.02
C TYR A 134 -1.18 7.25 26.60
N ALA A 135 -1.00 7.00 25.29
CA ALA A 135 -0.25 5.84 24.80
C ALA A 135 1.23 5.87 25.21
N GLN A 136 1.86 7.04 25.11
CA GLN A 136 3.25 7.23 25.56
C GLN A 136 3.35 7.12 27.09
N ALA A 137 2.40 7.71 27.81
CA ALA A 137 2.34 7.63 29.28
C ALA A 137 2.22 6.18 29.77
N ALA A 138 1.37 5.37 29.14
CA ALA A 138 1.21 3.95 29.49
C ALA A 138 2.49 3.14 29.21
N SER A 139 3.20 3.45 28.12
CA SER A 139 4.48 2.81 27.78
C SER A 139 5.58 3.18 28.77
N ASP A 140 5.70 4.47 29.11
CA ASP A 140 6.67 4.96 30.09
C ASP A 140 6.41 4.41 31.49
N ALA A 141 5.15 4.39 31.92
CA ALA A 141 4.79 3.79 33.20
C ALA A 141 5.06 2.28 33.23
N SER A 142 4.87 1.57 32.12
CA SER A 142 5.23 0.14 32.02
C SER A 142 6.73 -0.08 32.18
N ARG A 143 7.57 0.73 31.51
CA ARG A 143 9.03 0.67 31.70
C ARG A 143 9.47 0.96 33.14
N ALA A 144 8.78 1.89 33.82
CA ALA A 144 9.05 2.14 35.24
C ALA A 144 8.68 0.92 36.12
N ILE A 145 7.58 0.21 35.80
CA ILE A 145 7.14 -0.99 36.50
C ILE A 145 8.07 -2.19 36.22
N ASP A 146 8.60 -2.30 35.01
CA ASP A 146 9.56 -3.37 34.65
C ASP A 146 10.85 -3.25 35.48
N ILE A 147 11.26 -2.03 35.81
CA ILE A 147 12.42 -1.77 36.67
C ILE A 147 12.06 -1.92 38.15
N ASN A 148 10.95 -1.31 38.58
CA ASN A 148 10.44 -1.40 39.94
C ASN A 148 8.97 -1.85 39.95
N SER A 149 8.78 -3.15 40.16
CA SER A 149 7.45 -3.77 40.12
C SER A 149 6.49 -3.32 41.22
N ALA A 150 7.00 -2.68 42.28
CA ALA A 150 6.22 -2.20 43.42
C ALA A 150 6.00 -0.66 43.42
N ASP A 151 6.35 0.06 42.35
CA ASP A 151 6.12 1.51 42.28
C ASP A 151 4.62 1.83 42.08
N ILE A 152 3.93 2.09 43.19
CA ILE A 152 2.51 2.44 43.27
C ILE A 152 2.19 3.66 42.39
N LYS A 153 3.09 4.64 42.34
CA LYS A 153 2.88 5.87 41.55
C LYS A 153 3.04 5.61 40.05
N ALA A 154 3.84 4.62 39.65
CA ALA A 154 3.90 4.20 38.24
C ALA A 154 2.67 3.37 37.86
N LEU A 155 2.28 2.41 38.70
CA LEU A 155 1.06 1.60 38.52
C LEU A 155 -0.20 2.47 38.39
N TYR A 156 -0.38 3.43 39.31
CA TYR A 156 -1.55 4.30 39.28
C TYR A 156 -1.57 5.23 38.06
N ARG A 157 -0.40 5.73 37.61
CA ARG A 157 -0.32 6.51 36.37
C ARG A 157 -0.60 5.67 35.12
N ARG A 158 -0.16 4.40 35.11
CA ARG A 158 -0.49 3.47 34.03
C ARG A 158 -2.00 3.21 33.98
N CYS A 159 -2.64 2.97 35.13
CA CYS A 159 -4.09 2.88 35.22
C CYS A 159 -4.77 4.11 34.60
N GLN A 160 -4.41 5.32 35.03
CA GLN A 160 -5.04 6.54 34.52
C GLN A 160 -4.88 6.68 33.00
N ALA A 161 -3.71 6.32 32.46
CA ALA A 161 -3.48 6.32 31.03
C ALA A 161 -4.34 5.26 30.31
N LEU A 162 -4.41 4.05 30.86
CA LEU A 162 -5.17 2.93 30.30
C LEU A 162 -6.67 3.16 30.34
N GLU A 163 -7.19 3.78 31.39
CA GLU A 163 -8.58 4.20 31.51
C GLU A 163 -8.96 5.16 30.38
N ARG A 164 -8.11 6.16 30.10
CA ARG A 164 -8.32 7.11 28.99
C ARG A 164 -8.15 6.48 27.61
N LEU A 165 -7.44 5.35 27.53
CA LEU A 165 -7.31 4.53 26.31
C LEU A 165 -8.42 3.48 26.17
N GLY A 166 -9.40 3.43 27.08
CA GLY A 166 -10.49 2.45 27.06
C GLY A 166 -10.11 1.03 27.48
N LYS A 167 -8.88 0.81 27.96
CA LYS A 167 -8.37 -0.52 28.38
C LYS A 167 -8.68 -0.78 29.85
N LEU A 168 -9.96 -0.85 30.18
CA LEU A 168 -10.44 -0.89 31.57
C LEU A 168 -9.97 -2.12 32.35
N ASP A 169 -9.86 -3.29 31.72
CA ASP A 169 -9.40 -4.53 32.41
C ASP A 169 -7.97 -4.43 32.92
N GLN A 170 -7.08 -3.85 32.11
CA GLN A 170 -5.68 -3.65 32.49
C GLN A 170 -5.58 -2.55 33.56
N ALA A 171 -6.37 -1.48 33.42
CA ALA A 171 -6.46 -0.42 34.44
C ALA A 171 -6.95 -0.99 35.79
N PHE A 172 -7.96 -1.85 35.78
CA PHE A 172 -8.49 -2.49 36.98
C PHE A 172 -7.44 -3.33 37.71
N LYS A 173 -6.69 -4.16 36.97
CA LYS A 173 -5.59 -4.95 37.53
C LYS A 173 -4.50 -4.08 38.17
N ASP A 174 -4.18 -2.94 37.56
CA ASP A 174 -3.19 -2.01 38.08
C ASP A 174 -3.65 -1.36 39.40
N VAL A 175 -4.89 -0.89 39.47
CA VAL A 175 -5.43 -0.31 40.73
C VAL A 175 -5.64 -1.38 41.78
N GLN A 176 -6.02 -2.60 41.41
CA GLN A 176 -6.14 -3.72 42.33
C GLN A 176 -4.79 -4.02 42.99
N ARG A 177 -3.70 -3.96 42.23
CA ARG A 177 -2.35 -4.08 42.78
C ARG A 177 -2.01 -2.90 43.69
N CYS A 178 -2.34 -1.66 43.32
CA CYS A 178 -2.17 -0.49 44.19
C CYS A 178 -2.94 -0.63 45.52
N ALA A 179 -4.19 -1.10 45.48
CA ALA A 179 -5.02 -1.31 46.67
C ALA A 179 -4.51 -2.46 47.55
N THR A 180 -3.84 -3.45 46.97
CA THR A 180 -3.18 -4.53 47.72
C THR A 180 -1.93 -4.01 48.45
N LEU A 181 -1.18 -3.11 47.82
CA LEU A 181 0.02 -2.50 48.40
C LEU A 181 -0.31 -1.41 49.45
N GLU A 182 -1.36 -0.62 49.22
CA GLU A 182 -1.86 0.42 50.14
C GLU A 182 -3.36 0.25 50.44
N PRO A 183 -3.75 -0.68 51.34
CA PRO A 183 -5.16 -0.95 51.63
C PRO A 183 -5.93 0.22 52.27
N ARG A 184 -5.21 1.15 52.91
CA ARG A 184 -5.78 2.31 53.62
C ARG A 184 -6.13 3.48 52.72
N ASN A 185 -5.73 3.45 51.45
CA ASN A 185 -5.93 4.57 50.53
C ASN A 185 -7.34 4.52 49.91
N GLN A 186 -8.23 5.40 50.38
CA GLN A 186 -9.63 5.47 49.91
C GLN A 186 -9.74 5.76 48.40
N ASN A 187 -8.82 6.57 47.85
CA ASN A 187 -8.85 6.93 46.44
C ASN A 187 -8.67 5.70 45.51
N PHE A 188 -7.87 4.70 45.92
CA PHE A 188 -7.75 3.46 45.13
C PHE A 188 -9.02 2.61 45.19
N GLN A 189 -9.69 2.57 46.35
CA GLN A 189 -10.95 1.85 46.50
C GLN A 189 -12.08 2.50 45.68
N GLU A 190 -12.16 3.83 45.67
CA GLU A 190 -13.10 4.58 44.83
C GLU A 190 -12.83 4.35 43.34
N THR A 191 -11.57 4.41 42.92
CA THR A 191 -11.18 4.15 41.53
C THR A 191 -11.54 2.71 41.12
N LEU A 192 -11.33 1.72 41.99
CA LEU A 192 -11.75 0.34 41.74
C LEU A 192 -13.25 0.20 41.56
N ARG A 193 -14.06 0.83 42.43
CA ARG A 193 -15.52 0.81 42.31
C ARG A 193 -15.97 1.45 41.00
N ARG A 194 -15.43 2.62 40.66
CA ARG A 194 -15.73 3.33 39.41
C ARG A 194 -15.39 2.49 38.18
N LEU A 195 -14.18 1.93 38.14
CA LEU A 195 -13.74 1.06 37.05
C LEU A 195 -14.63 -0.19 36.95
N ASN A 196 -14.99 -0.81 38.08
CA ASN A 196 -15.86 -1.99 38.08
C ASN A 196 -17.26 -1.67 37.51
N THR A 197 -17.87 -0.56 37.92
CA THR A 197 -19.16 -0.11 37.35
C THR A 197 -19.05 0.16 35.86
N SER A 198 -17.96 0.81 35.43
CA SER A 198 -17.72 1.08 34.00
C SER A 198 -17.52 -0.22 33.20
N ILE A 199 -16.82 -1.21 33.76
CA ILE A 199 -16.64 -2.54 33.15
C ILE A 199 -17.98 -3.27 33.08
N GLN A 200 -18.79 -3.24 34.15
CA GLN A 200 -20.11 -3.88 34.16
C GLN A 200 -21.07 -3.26 33.14
N GLU A 201 -21.09 -1.93 33.00
CA GLU A 201 -21.95 -1.29 32.00
C GLU A 201 -21.45 -1.59 30.58
N GLN A 202 -20.14 -1.61 30.34
CA GLN A 202 -19.58 -2.06 29.06
C GLN A 202 -19.95 -3.50 28.73
N LEU A 203 -19.83 -4.41 29.69
CA LEU A 203 -20.24 -5.81 29.54
C LEU A 203 -21.73 -5.93 29.27
N ARG A 204 -22.59 -5.17 29.98
CA ARG A 204 -24.05 -5.18 29.78
C ARG A 204 -24.43 -4.73 28.37
N VAL A 205 -23.80 -3.66 27.89
CA VAL A 205 -23.99 -3.19 26.51
C VAL A 205 -23.48 -4.24 25.51
N GLN A 206 -22.31 -4.84 25.76
CA GLN A 206 -21.76 -5.92 24.92
C GLN A 206 -22.72 -7.11 24.82
N PHE A 207 -23.16 -7.69 25.94
CA PHE A 207 -24.09 -8.82 25.94
C PHE A 207 -25.43 -8.51 25.26
N SER A 208 -25.96 -7.29 25.44
CA SER A 208 -27.20 -6.88 24.76
C SER A 208 -27.02 -6.83 23.24
N THR A 209 -25.88 -6.36 22.76
CA THR A 209 -25.59 -6.30 21.32
C THR A 209 -25.23 -7.65 20.73
N ASP A 210 -24.54 -8.51 21.48
CA ASP A 210 -24.20 -9.86 21.03
C ASP A 210 -25.46 -10.71 20.88
N SER A 211 -26.39 -10.60 21.84
CA SER A 211 -27.72 -11.22 21.73
C SER A 211 -28.47 -10.74 20.48
N ARG A 212 -28.42 -9.45 20.14
CA ARG A 212 -29.05 -8.92 18.91
C ARG A 212 -28.43 -9.50 17.64
N VAL A 213 -27.10 -9.57 17.57
CA VAL A 213 -26.40 -10.15 16.41
C VAL A 213 -26.76 -11.62 16.25
N GLN A 214 -26.78 -12.37 17.36
CA GLN A 214 -27.14 -13.79 17.36
C GLN A 214 -28.60 -14.01 16.92
N THR A 215 -29.55 -13.21 17.43
CA THR A 215 -30.94 -13.24 16.99
C THR A 215 -31.08 -12.92 15.49
N MET A 216 -30.28 -11.98 14.95
CA MET A 216 -30.28 -11.69 13.51
C MET A 216 -29.84 -12.92 12.69
N PHE A 217 -28.76 -13.61 13.11
CA PHE A 217 -28.32 -14.82 12.43
C PHE A 217 -29.34 -15.97 12.54
N GLU A 218 -29.99 -16.15 13.69
CA GLU A 218 -31.05 -17.14 13.87
C GLU A 218 -32.23 -16.87 12.91
N ILE A 219 -32.64 -15.61 12.74
CA ILE A 219 -33.70 -15.22 11.81
C ILE A 219 -33.30 -15.52 10.36
N LEU A 220 -32.03 -15.32 9.99
CA LEU A 220 -31.52 -15.54 8.64
C LEU A 220 -31.35 -17.01 8.29
N LEU A 221 -30.94 -17.84 9.26
CA LEU A 221 -30.72 -19.28 9.08
C LEU A 221 -32.01 -20.10 9.22
N ASN A 222 -33.05 -19.55 9.87
CA ASN A 222 -34.33 -20.23 10.01
C ASN A 222 -35.15 -20.16 8.70
N GLU A 223 -35.40 -21.32 8.09
CA GLU A 223 -36.17 -21.43 6.85
C GLU A 223 -37.64 -21.02 7.01
N ASN A 224 -38.19 -21.12 8.22
CA ASN A 224 -39.59 -20.78 8.52
C ASN A 224 -39.81 -19.29 8.80
N SER A 225 -38.77 -18.47 8.73
CA SER A 225 -38.85 -17.03 8.97
C SER A 225 -39.49 -16.29 7.80
N GLU A 226 -40.37 -15.34 8.10
CA GLU A 226 -40.98 -14.43 7.11
C GLU A 226 -39.93 -13.73 6.25
N ALA A 227 -40.19 -13.61 4.95
CA ALA A 227 -39.25 -12.98 4.00
C ALA A 227 -38.91 -11.53 4.40
N GLU A 228 -39.91 -10.75 4.81
CA GLU A 228 -39.73 -9.37 5.26
C GLU A 228 -38.85 -9.26 6.53
N LYS A 229 -38.96 -10.23 7.45
CA LYS A 229 -38.13 -10.28 8.65
C LYS A 229 -36.68 -10.65 8.31
N ARG A 230 -36.48 -11.58 7.36
CA ARG A 230 -35.15 -11.94 6.85
C ARG A 230 -34.47 -10.77 6.16
N GLU A 231 -35.19 -10.04 5.31
CA GLU A 231 -34.65 -8.86 4.63
C GLU A 231 -34.24 -7.76 5.60
N LYS A 232 -35.08 -7.45 6.61
CA LYS A 232 -34.75 -6.49 7.67
C LYS A 232 -33.52 -6.94 8.48
N ALA A 233 -33.44 -8.22 8.84
CA ALA A 233 -32.28 -8.76 9.55
C ALA A 233 -31.00 -8.67 8.70
N ALA A 234 -31.08 -8.97 7.41
CA ALA A 234 -29.96 -8.87 6.48
C ALA A 234 -29.45 -7.43 6.34
N ASN A 235 -30.36 -6.46 6.16
CA ASN A 235 -29.99 -5.05 6.05
C ASN A 235 -29.36 -4.51 7.34
N ASN A 236 -29.91 -4.86 8.50
CA ASN A 236 -29.32 -4.48 9.78
C ASN A 236 -27.91 -5.07 9.95
N LEU A 237 -27.70 -6.32 9.53
CA LEU A 237 -26.38 -6.96 9.59
C LEU A 237 -25.35 -6.26 8.69
N ILE A 238 -25.76 -5.82 7.49
CA ILE A 238 -24.89 -5.03 6.59
C ILE A 238 -24.50 -3.70 7.24
N VAL A 239 -25.45 -3.01 7.88
CA VAL A 239 -25.19 -1.73 8.57
C VAL A 239 -24.21 -1.96 9.73
N LEU A 240 -24.45 -2.97 10.56
CA LEU A 240 -23.55 -3.34 11.66
C LEU A 240 -22.16 -3.74 11.17
N GLY A 241 -22.06 -4.44 10.03
CA GLY A 241 -20.79 -4.79 9.42
C GLY A 241 -19.98 -3.60 8.92
N ARG A 242 -20.61 -2.44 8.65
CA ARG A 242 -19.91 -1.21 8.24
C ARG A 242 -19.46 -0.35 9.42
N GLU A 243 -20.10 -0.51 10.57
CA GLU A 243 -19.73 0.17 11.81
C GLU A 243 -18.61 -0.60 12.50
N GLU A 244 -17.55 0.09 12.93
CA GLU A 244 -16.37 -0.57 13.48
C GLU A 244 -16.69 -1.43 14.71
N ALA A 245 -17.48 -0.88 15.64
CA ALA A 245 -17.94 -1.60 16.82
C ALA A 245 -18.83 -2.81 16.46
N GLY A 246 -19.66 -2.70 15.42
CA GLY A 246 -20.53 -3.79 14.96
C GLY A 246 -19.73 -4.91 14.27
N ALA A 247 -18.79 -4.53 13.40
CA ALA A 247 -17.90 -5.45 12.72
C ALA A 247 -17.03 -6.25 13.70
N GLU A 248 -16.50 -5.59 14.73
CA GLU A 248 -15.74 -6.24 15.80
C GLU A 248 -16.61 -7.27 16.55
N ARG A 249 -17.86 -6.92 16.89
CA ARG A 249 -18.80 -7.83 17.56
C ARG A 249 -19.12 -9.06 16.71
N ILE A 250 -19.42 -8.85 15.42
CA ILE A 250 -19.68 -9.96 14.48
C ILE A 250 -18.45 -10.87 14.37
N PHE A 251 -17.25 -10.29 14.36
CA PHE A 251 -16.01 -11.07 14.28
C PHE A 251 -15.77 -11.91 15.56
N GLN A 252 -15.99 -11.33 16.75
CA GLN A 252 -15.79 -12.03 18.03
C GLN A 252 -16.82 -13.13 18.29
N SER A 253 -18.06 -12.96 17.82
CA SER A 253 -19.20 -13.88 18.05
C SER A 253 -19.28 -15.05 17.05
N ASN A 254 -18.17 -15.46 16.44
CA ASN A 254 -18.13 -16.48 15.36
C ASN A 254 -19.02 -16.12 14.15
N GLY A 255 -19.29 -14.83 13.93
CA GLY A 255 -20.14 -14.37 12.84
C GLY A 255 -19.58 -14.67 11.46
N VAL A 256 -18.26 -14.78 11.28
CA VAL A 256 -17.65 -15.21 10.01
C VAL A 256 -18.09 -16.63 9.66
N GLY A 257 -18.15 -17.55 10.63
CA GLY A 257 -18.62 -18.91 10.41
C GLY A 257 -20.10 -18.97 9.98
N LEU A 258 -20.94 -18.15 10.61
CA LEU A 258 -22.36 -18.04 10.26
C LEU A 258 -22.56 -17.39 8.87
N LEU A 259 -21.74 -16.39 8.53
CA LEU A 259 -21.74 -15.80 7.18
C LEU A 259 -21.32 -16.82 6.12
N LEU A 260 -20.38 -17.72 6.41
CA LEU A 260 -20.03 -18.81 5.50
C LEU A 260 -21.21 -19.76 5.28
N GLN A 261 -21.97 -20.09 6.34
CA GLN A 261 -23.20 -20.89 6.21
C GLN A 261 -24.23 -20.17 5.32
N LEU A 262 -24.38 -18.85 5.45
CA LEU A 262 -25.25 -18.06 4.58
C LEU A 262 -24.77 -18.07 3.12
N LEU A 263 -23.45 -18.06 2.87
CA LEU A 263 -22.91 -18.21 1.51
C LEU A 263 -23.20 -19.58 0.89
N ASP A 264 -23.40 -20.62 1.71
CA ASP A 264 -23.80 -21.96 1.26
C ASP A 264 -25.30 -22.08 1.02
N THR A 265 -26.10 -21.15 1.52
CA THR A 265 -27.52 -21.06 1.15
C THR A 265 -27.61 -20.63 -0.32
N LYS A 266 -28.16 -21.48 -1.19
CA LYS A 266 -28.30 -21.20 -2.65
C LYS A 266 -29.28 -20.05 -2.97
N LYS A 267 -29.54 -19.15 -2.02
CA LYS A 267 -30.46 -18.00 -2.12
C LYS A 267 -29.65 -16.73 -2.40
N PRO A 268 -29.75 -16.11 -3.59
CA PRO A 268 -28.87 -15.02 -4.00
C PRO A 268 -28.94 -13.81 -3.06
N GLU A 269 -30.11 -13.48 -2.52
CA GLU A 269 -30.32 -12.37 -1.58
C GLU A 269 -29.51 -12.53 -0.29
N LEU A 270 -29.47 -13.75 0.27
CA LEU A 270 -28.73 -14.05 1.50
C LEU A 270 -27.23 -14.08 1.25
N VAL A 271 -26.80 -14.65 0.12
CA VAL A 271 -25.40 -14.66 -0.30
C VAL A 271 -24.92 -13.21 -0.50
N LEU A 272 -25.73 -12.36 -1.14
CA LEU A 272 -25.44 -10.94 -1.35
C LEU A 272 -25.28 -10.18 -0.03
N ALA A 273 -26.20 -10.40 0.92
CA ALA A 273 -26.11 -9.80 2.25
C ALA A 273 -24.86 -10.26 3.00
N ALA A 274 -24.51 -11.55 2.90
CA ALA A 274 -23.32 -12.10 3.53
C ALA A 274 -22.04 -11.48 2.94
N VAL A 275 -21.92 -11.40 1.61
CA VAL A 275 -20.77 -10.75 0.94
C VAL A 275 -20.66 -9.27 1.31
N ARG A 276 -21.78 -8.54 1.33
CA ARG A 276 -21.79 -7.11 1.71
C ARG A 276 -21.38 -6.90 3.18
N THR A 277 -21.81 -7.79 4.07
CA THR A 277 -21.40 -7.78 5.49
C THR A 277 -19.91 -8.05 5.63
N LEU A 278 -19.38 -9.08 4.94
CA LEU A 278 -17.95 -9.38 4.93
C LEU A 278 -17.12 -8.21 4.38
N SER A 279 -17.60 -7.52 3.35
CA SER A 279 -16.94 -6.34 2.77
C SER A 279 -16.82 -5.21 3.79
N GLY A 280 -17.90 -4.94 4.54
CA GLY A 280 -17.89 -4.00 5.65
C GLY A 280 -16.85 -4.36 6.72
N MET A 281 -16.84 -5.63 7.16
CA MET A 281 -15.94 -6.10 8.21
C MET A 281 -14.46 -6.03 7.84
N CYS A 282 -14.12 -6.15 6.56
CA CYS A 282 -12.75 -6.04 6.07
C CYS A 282 -12.23 -4.60 6.11
N SER A 283 -13.10 -3.60 6.02
CA SER A 283 -12.72 -2.19 5.84
C SER A 283 -11.95 -1.65 7.06
N GLY A 284 -10.80 -1.02 6.84
CA GLY A 284 -9.98 -0.41 7.89
C GLY A 284 -9.20 -1.35 8.81
N HIS A 285 -9.34 -2.68 8.69
CA HIS A 285 -8.77 -3.63 9.66
C HIS A 285 -8.01 -4.78 9.01
N ARG A 286 -6.68 -4.68 9.01
CA ARG A 286 -5.77 -5.64 8.34
C ARG A 286 -5.90 -7.07 8.88
N ALA A 287 -5.99 -7.23 10.20
CA ALA A 287 -6.09 -8.54 10.85
C ALA A 287 -7.40 -9.26 10.47
N ARG A 288 -8.54 -8.54 10.49
CA ARG A 288 -9.85 -9.07 10.08
C ARG A 288 -9.86 -9.41 8.59
N ALA A 289 -9.36 -8.52 7.74
CA ALA A 289 -9.29 -8.77 6.30
C ALA A 289 -8.46 -10.02 5.96
N THR A 290 -7.32 -10.21 6.63
CA THR A 290 -6.46 -11.40 6.46
C THR A 290 -7.17 -12.68 6.94
N ALA A 291 -7.81 -12.63 8.12
CA ALA A 291 -8.58 -13.76 8.64
C ALA A 291 -9.76 -14.14 7.73
N ILE A 292 -10.50 -13.16 7.22
CA ILE A 292 -11.62 -13.37 6.29
C ILE A 292 -11.10 -13.97 4.96
N LEU A 293 -9.99 -13.46 4.42
CA LEU A 293 -9.39 -13.98 3.20
C LEU A 293 -9.02 -15.46 3.32
N HIS A 294 -8.38 -15.87 4.42
CA HIS A 294 -7.99 -17.27 4.63
C HIS A 294 -9.15 -18.20 4.98
N THR A 295 -10.18 -17.70 5.70
CA THR A 295 -11.35 -18.51 6.09
C THR A 295 -12.29 -18.76 4.91
N VAL A 296 -12.60 -17.72 4.13
CA VAL A 296 -13.45 -17.86 2.93
C VAL A 296 -12.70 -18.55 1.79
N ARG A 297 -11.37 -18.31 1.70
CA ARG A 297 -10.46 -18.69 0.61
C ARG A 297 -10.70 -17.89 -0.67
N ILE A 298 -9.61 -17.44 -1.28
CA ILE A 298 -9.64 -16.64 -2.51
C ILE A 298 -10.34 -17.36 -3.67
N ASP A 299 -10.16 -18.68 -3.81
CA ASP A 299 -10.81 -19.49 -4.83
C ASP A 299 -12.35 -19.38 -4.78
N ARG A 300 -12.89 -19.43 -3.55
CA ARG A 300 -14.33 -19.36 -3.32
C ARG A 300 -14.84 -17.95 -3.63
N ILE A 301 -14.13 -16.91 -3.21
CA ILE A 301 -14.47 -15.51 -3.52
C ILE A 301 -14.51 -15.30 -5.04
N CYS A 302 -13.47 -15.73 -5.76
CA CYS A 302 -13.41 -15.66 -7.22
C CYS A 302 -14.54 -16.47 -7.89
N SER A 303 -14.92 -17.61 -7.34
CA SER A 303 -16.06 -18.40 -7.85
C SER A 303 -17.41 -17.71 -7.69
N LEU A 304 -17.61 -16.92 -6.62
CA LEU A 304 -18.83 -16.14 -6.41
C LEU A 304 -18.93 -14.97 -7.41
N MET A 305 -17.80 -14.36 -7.76
CA MET A 305 -17.73 -13.31 -8.78
C MET A 305 -17.95 -13.85 -10.20
N ALA A 306 -17.71 -15.15 -10.43
CA ALA A 306 -17.86 -15.79 -11.73
C ALA A 306 -19.32 -16.01 -12.16
N VAL A 307 -20.29 -15.83 -11.26
CA VAL A 307 -21.72 -16.05 -11.50
C VAL A 307 -22.30 -14.98 -12.44
N GLU A 308 -23.33 -15.33 -13.21
CA GLU A 308 -24.10 -14.42 -14.07
C GLU A 308 -25.11 -13.60 -13.24
N ASN A 309 -24.61 -12.73 -12.36
CA ASN A 309 -25.42 -11.75 -11.64
C ASN A 309 -24.59 -10.48 -11.38
N GLU A 310 -25.07 -9.36 -11.89
CA GLU A 310 -24.36 -8.08 -11.85
C GLU A 310 -24.13 -7.60 -10.40
N GLU A 311 -25.18 -7.63 -9.58
CA GLU A 311 -25.10 -7.20 -8.19
C GLU A 311 -24.14 -8.07 -7.37
N MET A 312 -24.16 -9.38 -7.61
CA MET A 312 -23.25 -10.31 -6.96
C MET A 312 -21.80 -10.04 -7.37
N SER A 313 -21.53 -9.90 -8.68
CA SER A 313 -20.18 -9.63 -9.18
C SER A 313 -19.63 -8.32 -8.61
N LEU A 314 -20.47 -7.28 -8.51
CA LEU A 314 -20.10 -5.98 -7.93
C LEU A 314 -19.89 -6.06 -6.41
N ALA A 315 -20.74 -6.77 -5.68
CA ALA A 315 -20.58 -6.94 -4.23
C ALA A 315 -19.30 -7.70 -3.88
N VAL A 316 -18.97 -8.74 -4.64
CA VAL A 316 -17.73 -9.51 -4.46
C VAL A 316 -16.51 -8.68 -4.88
N CYS A 317 -16.63 -7.87 -5.93
CA CYS A 317 -15.60 -6.90 -6.32
C CYS A 317 -15.29 -5.91 -5.18
N ASN A 318 -16.33 -5.36 -4.52
CA ASN A 318 -16.17 -4.47 -3.37
C ASN A 318 -15.55 -5.18 -2.15
N LEU A 319 -15.88 -6.46 -1.92
CA LEU A 319 -15.23 -7.28 -0.88
C LEU A 319 -13.73 -7.41 -1.16
N LEU A 320 -13.34 -7.78 -2.39
CA LEU A 320 -11.93 -7.89 -2.77
C LEU A 320 -11.21 -6.55 -2.70
N GLN A 321 -11.85 -5.45 -3.11
CA GLN A 321 -11.29 -4.11 -2.99
C GLN A 321 -11.03 -3.75 -1.53
N ALA A 322 -12.01 -3.95 -0.63
CA ALA A 322 -11.84 -3.69 0.80
C ALA A 322 -10.71 -4.51 1.43
N ILE A 323 -10.53 -5.76 0.99
CA ILE A 323 -9.39 -6.61 1.40
C ILE A 323 -8.07 -6.01 0.87
N ILE A 324 -7.99 -5.67 -0.41
CA ILE A 324 -6.77 -5.12 -1.02
C ILE A 324 -6.37 -3.78 -0.38
N ASP A 325 -7.33 -2.89 -0.12
CA ASP A 325 -7.12 -1.58 0.52
C ASP A 325 -6.54 -1.76 1.93
N SER A 326 -7.13 -2.67 2.71
CA SER A 326 -6.70 -3.00 4.07
C SER A 326 -5.33 -3.66 4.08
N LEU A 327 -5.04 -4.56 3.14
CA LEU A 327 -3.75 -5.22 3.03
C LEU A 327 -2.65 -4.31 2.48
N SER A 328 -2.97 -3.36 1.59
CA SER A 328 -2.01 -2.42 1.01
C SER A 328 -1.75 -1.22 1.93
N GLY A 329 -2.67 -0.90 2.84
CA GLY A 329 -2.54 0.21 3.78
C GLY A 329 -2.85 1.58 3.16
N GLU A 330 -3.59 1.60 2.04
CA GLU A 330 -4.07 2.84 1.40
C GLU A 330 -5.30 3.44 2.11
N ASP A 331 -5.85 2.73 3.10
CA ASP A 331 -6.99 3.20 3.87
C ASP A 331 -6.57 4.36 4.79
N LYS A 332 -7.14 5.55 4.53
CA LYS A 332 -6.79 6.82 5.22
C LYS A 332 -7.24 6.86 6.69
N ARG A 333 -7.88 5.80 7.19
CA ARG A 333 -8.42 5.70 8.55
C ARG A 333 -7.37 5.08 9.47
N GLU A 334 -6.62 5.91 10.19
CA GLU A 334 -5.61 5.48 11.17
C GLU A 334 -6.25 4.72 12.35
N HIS A 335 -6.39 3.39 12.27
CA HIS A 335 -6.74 2.54 13.41
C HIS A 335 -5.48 1.88 13.98
N ARG A 336 -4.65 2.66 14.70
CA ARG A 336 -3.43 2.17 15.36
C ARG A 336 -3.77 1.28 16.57
N GLY A 337 -4.09 0.02 16.31
CA GLY A 337 -4.28 -1.05 17.30
C GLY A 337 -3.07 -1.98 17.41
N LYS A 338 -2.86 -2.60 18.58
CA LYS A 338 -1.77 -3.58 18.81
C LYS A 338 -1.92 -4.87 17.97
N GLU A 339 -3.09 -5.13 17.38
CA GLU A 339 -3.37 -6.30 16.56
C GLU A 339 -2.80 -6.21 15.14
N GLU A 340 -2.40 -5.01 14.68
CA GLU A 340 -1.74 -4.83 13.38
C GLU A 340 -0.34 -5.48 13.32
N ALA A 341 0.28 -5.75 14.47
CA ALA A 341 1.67 -6.22 14.56
C ALA A 341 1.87 -7.71 14.26
N LEU A 342 0.79 -8.49 14.05
CA LEU A 342 0.86 -9.96 13.92
C LEU A 342 0.52 -10.50 12.52
N VAL A 343 0.31 -9.64 11.53
CA VAL A 343 0.00 -10.07 10.16
C VAL A 343 1.30 -10.35 9.39
N LEU A 344 1.75 -11.61 9.42
CA LEU A 344 2.82 -12.08 8.54
C LEU A 344 2.26 -12.27 7.11
N ASP A 345 2.99 -11.77 6.11
CA ASP A 345 2.85 -12.07 4.66
C ASP A 345 1.76 -11.37 3.82
N THR A 346 1.37 -10.12 4.11
CA THR A 346 0.42 -9.35 3.27
C THR A 346 0.79 -9.28 1.78
N LYS A 347 2.09 -9.22 1.43
CA LYS A 347 2.56 -9.20 0.03
C LYS A 347 2.25 -10.51 -0.71
N LYS A 348 2.29 -11.65 -0.03
CA LYS A 348 2.00 -12.97 -0.61
C LYS A 348 0.51 -13.09 -0.92
N ASP A 349 -0.34 -12.64 -0.01
CA ASP A 349 -1.79 -12.64 -0.19
C ASP A 349 -2.21 -11.76 -1.36
N LEU A 350 -1.64 -10.56 -1.46
CA LEU A 350 -1.87 -9.64 -2.58
C LEU A 350 -1.46 -10.27 -3.92
N LYS A 351 -0.31 -10.94 -3.97
CA LYS A 351 0.15 -11.68 -5.16
C LYS A 351 -0.78 -12.83 -5.51
N GLN A 352 -1.29 -13.57 -4.51
CA GLN A 352 -2.28 -14.62 -4.71
C GLN A 352 -3.59 -14.07 -5.28
N ILE A 353 -4.11 -12.97 -4.73
CA ILE A 353 -5.31 -12.29 -5.25
C ILE A 353 -5.10 -11.92 -6.73
N THR A 354 -3.98 -11.26 -7.06
CA THR A 354 -3.67 -10.91 -8.45
C THR A 354 -3.59 -12.15 -9.37
N SER A 355 -2.98 -13.24 -8.91
CA SER A 355 -2.89 -14.48 -9.71
C SER A 355 -4.27 -15.05 -10.04
N HIS A 356 -5.16 -15.16 -9.04
CA HIS A 356 -6.51 -15.71 -9.25
C HIS A 356 -7.37 -14.80 -10.14
N LEU A 357 -7.25 -13.48 -10.00
CA LEU A 357 -7.90 -12.53 -10.90
C LEU A 357 -7.43 -12.71 -12.35
N LEU A 358 -6.14 -12.91 -12.58
CA LEU A 358 -5.60 -13.19 -13.92
C LEU A 358 -6.08 -14.54 -14.48
N ASP A 359 -6.23 -15.57 -13.64
CA ASP A 359 -6.75 -16.89 -14.05
C ASP A 359 -8.24 -16.82 -14.43
N MET A 360 -9.03 -15.97 -13.77
CA MET A 360 -10.43 -15.73 -14.11
C MET A 360 -10.61 -15.17 -15.53
N LEU A 361 -9.66 -14.38 -16.02
CA LEU A 361 -9.74 -13.77 -17.35
C LEU A 361 -9.85 -14.81 -18.47
N VAL A 362 -9.19 -15.97 -18.33
CA VAL A 362 -9.11 -16.99 -19.39
C VAL A 362 -10.13 -18.12 -19.18
N SER A 363 -10.72 -18.22 -18.00
CA SER A 363 -11.62 -19.31 -17.65
C SER A 363 -12.99 -19.17 -18.32
N LYS A 364 -13.42 -20.22 -19.04
CA LYS A 364 -14.77 -20.31 -19.67
C LYS A 364 -15.93 -20.28 -18.68
N LYS A 365 -15.68 -20.60 -17.41
CA LYS A 365 -16.71 -20.67 -16.35
C LYS A 365 -17.13 -19.30 -15.82
N VAL A 366 -16.34 -18.26 -16.10
CA VAL A 366 -16.54 -16.91 -15.58
C VAL A 366 -17.46 -16.14 -16.51
N SER A 367 -18.50 -15.51 -15.98
CA SER A 367 -19.41 -14.62 -16.71
C SER A 367 -18.69 -13.40 -17.29
N GLY A 368 -19.26 -12.77 -18.32
CA GLY A 368 -18.69 -11.54 -18.90
C GLY A 368 -18.57 -10.41 -17.89
N GLN A 369 -19.62 -10.21 -17.08
CA GLN A 369 -19.64 -9.23 -15.99
C GLN A 369 -18.56 -9.53 -14.93
N GLY A 370 -18.40 -10.79 -14.52
CA GLY A 370 -17.36 -11.20 -13.59
C GLY A 370 -15.95 -10.92 -14.12
N ARG A 371 -15.72 -11.08 -15.43
CA ARG A 371 -14.44 -10.71 -16.06
C ARG A 371 -14.21 -9.21 -16.08
N ASP A 372 -15.24 -8.42 -16.38
CA ASP A 372 -15.13 -6.96 -16.34
C ASP A 372 -14.78 -6.47 -14.94
N GLN A 373 -15.39 -7.05 -13.91
CA GLN A 373 -15.05 -6.74 -12.52
C GLN A 373 -13.61 -7.14 -12.17
N ALA A 374 -13.14 -8.30 -12.65
CA ALA A 374 -11.74 -8.69 -12.48
C ALA A 374 -10.77 -7.73 -13.17
N LEU A 375 -11.06 -7.30 -14.40
CA LEU A 375 -10.28 -6.28 -15.12
C LEU A 375 -10.31 -4.93 -14.39
N ASN A 376 -11.46 -4.52 -13.86
CA ASN A 376 -11.60 -3.30 -13.06
C ASN A 376 -10.75 -3.34 -11.79
N LEU A 377 -10.74 -4.47 -11.08
CA LEU A 377 -9.89 -4.65 -9.90
C LEU A 377 -8.41 -4.57 -10.27
N LEU A 378 -7.98 -5.20 -11.37
CA LEU A 378 -6.61 -5.10 -11.85
C LEU A 378 -6.27 -3.64 -12.22
N ASN A 379 -7.16 -2.96 -12.94
CA ASN A 379 -6.98 -1.55 -13.31
C ASN A 379 -6.86 -0.61 -12.11
N LYS A 380 -7.60 -0.86 -11.02
CA LYS A 380 -7.52 -0.04 -9.80
C LYS A 380 -6.28 -0.35 -8.97
N ASN A 381 -5.96 -1.63 -8.80
CA ASN A 381 -5.00 -2.10 -7.79
C ASN A 381 -3.57 -2.34 -8.31
N VAL A 382 -3.37 -2.38 -9.63
CA VAL A 382 -2.02 -2.24 -10.20
C VAL A 382 -1.60 -0.80 -9.99
N PRO A 383 -0.56 -0.51 -9.19
CA PRO A 383 -0.19 0.86 -8.86
C PRO A 383 0.27 1.59 -10.12
N ARG A 384 -0.24 2.81 -10.36
CA ARG A 384 0.39 3.71 -11.34
C ARG A 384 1.75 4.11 -10.83
N LYS A 385 2.67 4.39 -11.74
CA LYS A 385 4.01 4.92 -11.49
C LYS A 385 3.97 6.11 -10.54
N ASP A 386 4.17 5.84 -9.25
CA ASP A 386 4.48 6.88 -8.28
C ASP A 386 5.99 7.14 -8.34
N LEU A 387 6.35 8.40 -8.58
CA LEU A 387 7.75 8.85 -8.61
C LEU A 387 8.40 8.72 -7.21
N ALA A 388 7.60 8.66 -6.13
CA ALA A 388 8.07 8.54 -4.75
C ALA A 388 8.29 7.09 -4.29
N ILE A 389 7.57 6.11 -4.86
CA ILE A 389 7.61 4.70 -4.43
C ILE A 389 8.33 3.88 -5.50
N HIS A 390 9.42 3.19 -5.12
CA HIS A 390 10.25 2.40 -6.03
C HIS A 390 9.79 0.95 -6.25
N ASP A 391 8.68 0.51 -5.64
CA ASP A 391 8.21 -0.88 -5.74
C ASP A 391 7.36 -1.10 -7.02
N ASN A 392 7.99 -1.55 -8.11
CA ASN A 392 7.31 -1.91 -9.38
C ASN A 392 6.97 -3.42 -9.47
N SER A 393 7.11 -4.17 -8.38
CA SER A 393 7.05 -5.64 -8.40
C SER A 393 5.69 -6.20 -8.85
N ARG A 394 4.59 -5.52 -8.52
CA ARG A 394 3.22 -5.93 -8.93
C ARG A 394 3.00 -5.77 -10.43
N THR A 395 3.40 -4.65 -11.01
CA THR A 395 3.26 -4.38 -12.45
C THR A 395 4.06 -5.40 -13.25
N ILE A 396 5.32 -5.64 -12.87
CA ILE A 396 6.18 -6.66 -13.50
C ILE A 396 5.52 -8.05 -13.40
N TYR A 397 5.00 -8.43 -12.23
CA TYR A 397 4.33 -9.72 -12.07
C TYR A 397 3.11 -9.90 -12.99
N VAL A 398 2.32 -8.84 -13.18
CA VAL A 398 1.16 -8.84 -14.09
C VAL A 398 1.61 -8.89 -15.55
N VAL A 399 2.73 -8.27 -15.91
CA VAL A 399 3.30 -8.40 -17.26
C VAL A 399 3.73 -9.85 -17.53
N ASP A 400 4.56 -10.42 -16.65
CA ASP A 400 5.15 -11.76 -16.83
C ASP A 400 4.10 -12.88 -16.94
N ASN A 401 3.08 -12.82 -16.06
CA ASN A 401 2.08 -13.88 -15.89
C ASN A 401 0.70 -13.55 -16.46
N GLY A 402 0.42 -12.27 -16.72
CA GLY A 402 -0.89 -11.76 -17.08
C GLY A 402 -0.99 -11.25 -18.51
N LEU A 403 0.06 -10.67 -19.10
CA LEU A 403 -0.04 -10.02 -20.41
C LEU A 403 -0.56 -10.98 -21.50
N ARG A 404 -0.03 -12.20 -21.57
CA ARG A 404 -0.53 -13.26 -22.49
C ARG A 404 -2.02 -13.58 -22.26
N LYS A 405 -2.46 -13.59 -21.00
CA LYS A 405 -3.85 -13.89 -20.63
C LYS A 405 -4.78 -12.75 -21.04
N ILE A 406 -4.35 -11.50 -20.83
CA ILE A 406 -5.10 -10.29 -21.20
C ILE A 406 -5.21 -10.19 -22.73
N LEU A 407 -4.11 -10.39 -23.47
CA LEU A 407 -4.11 -10.39 -24.94
C LEU A 407 -5.06 -11.45 -25.52
N LYS A 408 -5.14 -12.63 -24.90
CA LYS A 408 -6.08 -13.69 -25.29
C LYS A 408 -7.55 -13.28 -25.13
N VAL A 409 -7.87 -12.41 -24.17
CA VAL A 409 -9.24 -11.87 -23.98
C VAL A 409 -9.53 -10.77 -24.99
N VAL A 410 -8.57 -9.85 -25.22
CA VAL A 410 -8.72 -8.76 -26.19
C VAL A 410 -8.92 -9.27 -27.61
N GLY A 411 -8.24 -10.36 -27.98
CA GLY A 411 -8.36 -10.94 -29.31
C GLY A 411 -9.70 -11.61 -29.61
N GLN A 412 -10.63 -11.76 -28.66
CA GLN A 412 -11.87 -12.53 -28.87
C GLN A 412 -13.07 -11.65 -29.24
N VAL A 413 -13.89 -12.14 -30.19
CA VAL A 413 -15.13 -11.48 -30.66
C VAL A 413 -16.36 -12.20 -30.11
N PRO A 414 -17.37 -11.47 -29.58
CA PRO A 414 -18.59 -12.04 -29.01
C PRO A 414 -19.37 -13.00 -29.92
N ASP A 415 -19.30 -12.83 -31.25
CA ASP A 415 -20.18 -13.50 -32.22
C ASP A 415 -19.69 -14.89 -32.71
N LEU A 416 -18.69 -15.49 -32.05
CA LEU A 416 -18.00 -16.70 -32.53
C LEU A 416 -18.26 -17.95 -31.65
N PRO A 417 -18.58 -19.12 -32.23
CA PRO A 417 -18.81 -20.35 -31.46
C PRO A 417 -17.54 -20.85 -30.75
N SER A 418 -17.54 -20.89 -29.42
CA SER A 418 -16.38 -21.12 -28.51
C SER A 418 -15.71 -19.87 -27.93
N CYS A 419 -16.31 -18.69 -28.09
CA CYS A 419 -15.87 -17.47 -27.42
C CYS A 419 -16.02 -17.59 -25.90
N LEU A 420 -15.12 -16.95 -25.16
CA LEU A 420 -15.36 -16.69 -23.75
C LEU A 420 -16.60 -15.75 -23.64
N PRO A 421 -17.42 -15.83 -22.59
CA PRO A 421 -18.53 -14.89 -22.40
C PRO A 421 -18.01 -13.47 -22.16
N LEU A 422 -18.12 -12.56 -23.13
CA LEU A 422 -17.58 -11.20 -23.06
C LEU A 422 -18.71 -10.18 -23.09
N THR A 423 -18.46 -9.00 -22.54
CA THR A 423 -19.31 -7.82 -22.73
C THR A 423 -18.65 -6.87 -23.73
N ASP A 424 -19.40 -5.87 -24.19
CA ASP A 424 -18.86 -4.80 -25.04
C ASP A 424 -17.75 -3.98 -24.33
N ASN A 425 -17.82 -3.91 -23.00
CA ASN A 425 -16.87 -3.16 -22.17
C ASN A 425 -15.57 -3.92 -21.91
N THR A 426 -15.57 -5.26 -22.00
CA THR A 426 -14.40 -6.09 -21.66
C THR A 426 -13.18 -5.69 -22.47
N ARG A 427 -13.36 -5.40 -23.77
CA ARG A 427 -12.26 -4.98 -24.66
C ARG A 427 -11.68 -3.62 -24.24
N MET A 428 -12.53 -2.64 -23.96
CA MET A 428 -12.09 -1.32 -23.50
C MET A 428 -11.29 -1.42 -22.19
N LEU A 429 -11.80 -2.17 -21.20
CA LEU A 429 -11.15 -2.33 -19.89
C LEU A 429 -9.79 -3.03 -19.98
N ALA A 430 -9.67 -4.02 -20.86
CA ALA A 430 -8.42 -4.72 -21.10
C ALA A 430 -7.40 -3.82 -21.82
N SER A 431 -7.82 -3.00 -22.80
CA SER A 431 -6.92 -2.04 -23.46
C SER A 431 -6.41 -0.97 -22.49
N ILE A 432 -7.27 -0.45 -21.59
CA ILE A 432 -6.84 0.48 -20.54
C ILE A 432 -5.77 -0.17 -19.64
N LEU A 433 -5.94 -1.45 -19.30
CA LEU A 433 -4.99 -2.18 -18.48
C LEU A 433 -3.65 -2.35 -19.19
N ILE A 434 -3.65 -2.73 -20.47
CA ILE A 434 -2.42 -2.89 -21.27
C ILE A 434 -1.66 -1.56 -21.36
N ASN A 435 -2.34 -0.46 -21.68
CA ASN A 435 -1.70 0.86 -21.77
C ASN A 435 -1.10 1.26 -20.42
N LYS A 436 -1.86 1.09 -19.34
CA LYS A 436 -1.37 1.35 -17.99
C LYS A 436 -0.14 0.52 -17.64
N LEU A 437 -0.15 -0.78 -17.96
CA LEU A 437 0.99 -1.66 -17.71
C LEU A 437 2.25 -1.19 -18.45
N TYR A 438 2.10 -0.72 -19.70
CA TYR A 438 3.22 -0.20 -20.51
C TYR A 438 3.75 1.14 -19.97
N ASP A 439 2.86 2.08 -19.63
CA ASP A 439 3.21 3.39 -19.07
C ASP A 439 3.95 3.27 -17.73
N ASP A 440 3.62 2.24 -16.95
CA ASP A 440 4.20 1.97 -15.64
C ASP A 440 5.60 1.30 -15.72
N LEU A 441 6.05 0.85 -16.90
CA LEU A 441 7.41 0.31 -17.09
C LEU A 441 8.46 1.42 -16.97
N ARG A 442 9.53 1.13 -16.23
CA ARG A 442 10.53 2.15 -15.86
C ARG A 442 11.78 2.13 -16.71
N CYS A 443 12.18 0.97 -17.22
CA CYS A 443 13.46 0.81 -17.92
C CYS A 443 13.31 0.07 -19.26
N ASP A 444 14.27 0.30 -20.15
CA ASP A 444 14.28 -0.29 -21.49
C ASP A 444 14.22 -1.83 -21.47
N PRO A 445 14.93 -2.56 -20.57
CA PRO A 445 14.80 -4.02 -20.49
C PRO A 445 13.39 -4.52 -20.14
N GLU A 446 12.64 -3.77 -19.32
CA GLU A 446 11.25 -4.11 -19.00
C GLU A 446 10.34 -3.93 -20.22
N ARG A 447 10.57 -2.86 -21.00
CA ARG A 447 9.84 -2.57 -22.24
C ARG A 447 10.18 -3.57 -23.35
N ASP A 448 11.44 -3.96 -23.46
CA ASP A 448 11.89 -5.02 -24.37
C ASP A 448 11.25 -6.36 -24.02
N HIS A 449 11.13 -6.69 -22.72
CA HIS A 449 10.43 -7.89 -22.29
C HIS A 449 8.94 -7.87 -22.66
N PHE A 450 8.27 -6.76 -22.40
CA PHE A 450 6.87 -6.55 -22.80
C PHE A 450 6.70 -6.70 -24.31
N ARG A 451 7.56 -6.04 -25.10
CA ARG A 451 7.60 -6.12 -26.56
C ARG A 451 7.79 -7.55 -27.03
N LYS A 452 8.74 -8.28 -26.46
CA LYS A 452 8.99 -9.69 -26.80
C LYS A 452 7.78 -10.58 -26.56
N ILE A 453 7.04 -10.37 -25.46
CA ILE A 453 5.79 -11.12 -25.21
C ILE A 453 4.74 -10.80 -26.29
N CYS A 454 4.61 -9.53 -26.68
CA CYS A 454 3.73 -9.12 -27.76
C CYS A 454 4.17 -9.70 -29.12
N GLU A 455 5.47 -9.69 -29.43
CA GLU A 455 6.03 -10.31 -30.64
C GLU A 455 5.84 -11.82 -30.67
N GLU A 456 6.04 -12.52 -29.55
CA GLU A 456 5.75 -13.95 -29.43
C GLU A 456 4.27 -14.23 -29.70
N TYR A 457 3.38 -13.36 -29.21
CA TYR A 457 1.97 -13.43 -29.50
C TYR A 457 1.72 -13.19 -31.01
N ILE A 458 2.25 -12.13 -31.61
CA ILE A 458 2.12 -11.81 -33.05
C ILE A 458 2.70 -12.92 -33.93
N THR A 459 3.85 -13.49 -33.58
CA THR A 459 4.50 -14.58 -34.31
C THR A 459 3.66 -15.85 -34.24
N TRP A 460 3.06 -16.14 -33.09
CA TRP A 460 2.06 -17.19 -32.97
C TRP A 460 0.84 -16.92 -33.87
N LEU A 461 0.53 -15.66 -34.18
CA LEU A 461 -0.54 -15.30 -35.10
C LEU A 461 -0.13 -15.41 -36.59
N CYS A 462 1.15 -15.23 -36.92
CA CYS A 462 1.67 -15.35 -38.28
C CYS A 462 1.90 -16.80 -38.75
N ASN A 463 1.83 -17.79 -37.86
CA ASN A 463 2.01 -19.19 -38.23
C ASN A 463 0.83 -19.70 -39.07
N THR A 464 1.09 -20.00 -40.35
CA THR A 464 0.09 -20.46 -41.33
C THR A 464 -0.47 -21.86 -41.06
N ALA A 465 0.12 -22.63 -40.13
CA ALA A 465 -0.41 -23.92 -39.67
C ALA A 465 -1.60 -23.77 -38.71
N ILE A 466 -1.88 -22.55 -38.23
CA ILE A 466 -2.95 -22.24 -37.30
C ILE A 466 -4.22 -21.84 -38.07
N ASP A 467 -5.36 -22.33 -37.58
CA ASP A 467 -6.69 -22.09 -38.17
C ASP A 467 -6.89 -20.61 -38.51
N THR A 468 -7.44 -20.34 -39.69
CA THR A 468 -7.76 -19.00 -40.22
C THR A 468 -8.60 -18.20 -39.22
N ARG A 469 -9.37 -18.89 -38.39
CA ARG A 469 -10.18 -18.33 -37.30
C ARG A 469 -9.37 -17.76 -36.14
N THR A 470 -8.24 -18.36 -35.77
CA THR A 470 -7.39 -17.91 -34.67
C THR A 470 -6.48 -16.76 -35.12
N ARG A 471 -6.05 -16.77 -36.38
CA ARG A 471 -5.30 -15.66 -36.97
C ARG A 471 -6.16 -14.39 -37.18
N ARG A 472 -7.48 -14.48 -37.08
CA ARG A 472 -8.39 -13.31 -37.02
C ARG A 472 -8.24 -12.54 -35.72
N TRP A 473 -8.30 -13.26 -34.60
CA TRP A 473 -8.16 -12.71 -33.24
C TRP A 473 -6.86 -11.92 -33.05
N ALA A 474 -5.86 -12.29 -33.84
CA ALA A 474 -4.60 -11.58 -33.98
C ALA A 474 -4.74 -10.12 -34.39
N VAL A 475 -5.39 -9.94 -35.54
CA VAL A 475 -5.46 -8.68 -36.26
C VAL A 475 -6.36 -7.73 -35.49
N GLU A 476 -7.39 -8.28 -34.83
CA GLU A 476 -8.23 -7.54 -33.90
C GLU A 476 -7.48 -7.06 -32.66
N GLY A 477 -6.71 -7.94 -31.99
CA GLY A 477 -5.87 -7.52 -30.87
C GLY A 477 -4.85 -6.48 -31.28
N LEU A 478 -4.24 -6.67 -32.45
CA LEU A 478 -3.26 -5.74 -33.03
C LEU A 478 -3.87 -4.36 -33.36
N ALA A 479 -5.13 -4.30 -33.82
CA ALA A 479 -5.81 -3.04 -34.09
C ALA A 479 -5.87 -2.14 -32.85
N TYR A 480 -5.94 -2.70 -31.64
CA TYR A 480 -5.95 -1.91 -30.41
C TYR A 480 -4.55 -1.59 -29.89
N LEU A 481 -3.59 -2.52 -30.07
CA LEU A 481 -2.20 -2.29 -29.71
C LEU A 481 -1.58 -1.17 -30.57
N THR A 482 -1.98 -1.08 -31.84
CA THR A 482 -1.59 -0.01 -32.75
C THR A 482 -2.21 1.34 -32.40
N LEU A 483 -2.90 1.54 -31.26
CA LEU A 483 -3.22 2.89 -30.79
C LEU A 483 -1.97 3.59 -30.22
N ASP A 484 -1.02 2.82 -29.68
CA ASP A 484 0.25 3.30 -29.14
C ASP A 484 1.26 3.65 -30.25
N ALA A 485 2.02 4.74 -30.06
CA ALA A 485 2.91 5.26 -31.09
C ALA A 485 4.15 4.38 -31.36
N ASP A 486 4.68 3.70 -30.34
CA ASP A 486 5.85 2.85 -30.52
C ASP A 486 5.45 1.54 -31.22
N VAL A 487 4.33 0.95 -30.80
CA VAL A 487 3.81 -0.29 -31.41
C VAL A 487 3.44 -0.09 -32.89
N LYS A 488 2.90 1.08 -33.26
CA LYS A 488 2.62 1.43 -34.67
C LYS A 488 3.87 1.34 -35.53
N ASP A 489 4.95 1.99 -35.10
CA ASP A 489 6.20 2.04 -35.86
C ASP A 489 6.83 0.66 -36.00
N ASP A 490 6.84 -0.13 -34.92
CA ASP A 490 7.38 -1.48 -34.94
C ASP A 490 6.59 -2.39 -35.88
N PHE A 491 5.25 -2.30 -35.86
CA PHE A 491 4.40 -3.10 -36.74
C PHE A 491 4.56 -2.72 -38.22
N VAL A 492 4.71 -1.44 -38.54
CA VAL A 492 4.94 -0.99 -39.92
C VAL A 492 6.28 -1.50 -40.48
N GLN A 493 7.27 -1.73 -39.62
CA GLN A 493 8.57 -2.30 -40.00
C GLN A 493 8.53 -3.82 -40.21
N ASP A 494 7.55 -4.53 -39.63
CA ASP A 494 7.38 -5.97 -39.78
C ASP A 494 6.63 -6.34 -41.09
N ILE A 495 7.39 -6.43 -42.19
CA ILE A 495 6.88 -6.77 -43.52
C ILE A 495 6.15 -8.15 -43.53
N PRO A 496 6.68 -9.22 -42.92
CA PRO A 496 5.97 -10.50 -42.79
C PRO A 496 4.60 -10.38 -42.13
N ALA A 497 4.49 -9.63 -41.02
CA ALA A 497 3.22 -9.47 -40.30
C ALA A 497 2.18 -8.69 -41.12
N LEU A 498 2.61 -7.63 -41.82
CA LEU A 498 1.77 -6.90 -42.77
C LEU A 498 1.26 -7.80 -43.91
N GLN A 499 2.15 -8.61 -44.50
CA GLN A 499 1.76 -9.55 -45.56
C GLN A 499 0.76 -10.59 -45.06
N ALA A 500 0.97 -11.15 -43.86
CA ALA A 500 0.05 -12.11 -43.25
C ALA A 500 -1.34 -11.49 -42.99
N MET A 501 -1.39 -10.25 -42.51
CA MET A 501 -2.64 -9.50 -42.31
C MET A 501 -3.40 -9.28 -43.63
N PHE A 502 -2.69 -8.91 -44.71
CA PHE A 502 -3.32 -8.73 -46.03
C PHE A 502 -3.78 -10.05 -46.66
N GLU A 503 -3.03 -11.14 -46.50
CA GLU A 503 -3.46 -12.46 -46.96
C GLU A 503 -4.70 -12.96 -46.19
N LEU A 504 -4.81 -12.65 -44.89
CA LEU A 504 -6.04 -12.88 -44.11
C LEU A 504 -7.23 -12.06 -44.61
N ALA A 505 -7.00 -10.81 -45.01
CA ALA A 505 -8.05 -9.96 -45.58
C ALA A 505 -8.52 -10.44 -46.96
N LYS A 506 -7.63 -11.08 -47.74
CA LYS A 506 -7.92 -11.64 -49.08
C LYS A 506 -8.58 -13.01 -49.01
N ALA A 507 -8.41 -13.75 -47.91
CA ALA A 507 -9.04 -15.06 -47.75
C ALA A 507 -10.56 -14.89 -47.87
N ARG A 508 -11.18 -15.61 -48.82
CA ARG A 508 -12.64 -15.61 -49.05
C ARG A 508 -13.37 -16.28 -47.88
N THR A 509 -13.33 -15.68 -46.70
CA THR A 509 -14.17 -16.03 -45.56
C THR A 509 -15.49 -15.27 -45.66
N SER A 510 -16.61 -15.94 -45.35
CA SER A 510 -17.99 -15.40 -45.38
C SER A 510 -18.25 -14.25 -44.40
N ASP A 511 -17.24 -13.80 -43.67
CA ASP A 511 -17.34 -13.02 -42.44
C ASP A 511 -16.57 -11.69 -42.62
N LYS A 512 -17.29 -10.59 -42.82
CA LYS A 512 -16.75 -9.27 -43.18
C LYS A 512 -16.09 -8.52 -42.00
N THR A 513 -16.17 -9.08 -40.81
CA THR A 513 -15.66 -8.49 -39.54
C THR A 513 -14.14 -8.28 -39.56
N ILE A 514 -13.39 -9.17 -40.21
CA ILE A 514 -11.92 -9.05 -40.34
C ILE A 514 -11.52 -7.75 -41.06
N LEU A 515 -12.31 -7.33 -42.07
CA LEU A 515 -12.02 -6.13 -42.85
C LEU A 515 -12.10 -4.86 -42.00
N TYR A 516 -13.00 -4.83 -41.01
CA TYR A 516 -13.08 -3.71 -40.07
C TYR A 516 -11.82 -3.60 -39.22
N SER A 517 -11.34 -4.72 -38.70
CA SER A 517 -10.15 -4.79 -37.86
C SER A 517 -8.87 -4.44 -38.62
N VAL A 518 -8.75 -4.91 -39.87
CA VAL A 518 -7.67 -4.53 -40.79
C VAL A 518 -7.75 -3.03 -41.10
N ALA A 519 -8.94 -2.50 -41.42
CA ALA A 519 -9.12 -1.08 -41.69
C ALA A 519 -8.76 -0.22 -40.46
N ASN A 520 -9.16 -0.63 -39.26
CA ASN A 520 -8.88 0.08 -38.02
C ASN A 520 -7.37 0.11 -37.73
N THR A 521 -6.68 -1.03 -37.91
CA THR A 521 -5.21 -1.12 -37.80
C THR A 521 -4.54 -0.18 -38.79
N LEU A 522 -5.01 -0.15 -40.05
CA LEU A 522 -4.45 0.75 -41.06
C LEU A 522 -4.68 2.22 -40.72
N VAL A 523 -5.89 2.61 -40.32
CA VAL A 523 -6.24 3.97 -39.90
C VAL A 523 -5.37 4.43 -38.71
N ASN A 524 -5.12 3.52 -37.78
CA ASN A 524 -4.24 3.77 -36.63
C ASN A 524 -2.79 3.99 -37.05
N CYS A 525 -2.26 3.12 -37.92
CA CYS A 525 -0.91 3.25 -38.47
C CYS A 525 -0.74 4.50 -39.36
N THR A 526 -1.80 4.93 -40.05
CA THR A 526 -1.77 6.14 -40.89
C THR A 526 -2.21 7.40 -40.14
N ASN A 527 -2.46 7.31 -38.82
CA ASN A 527 -2.98 8.40 -37.99
C ASN A 527 -4.14 9.15 -38.64
N SER A 528 -5.04 8.43 -39.33
CA SER A 528 -6.09 9.03 -40.16
C SER A 528 -7.37 9.38 -39.39
N TYR A 529 -7.33 9.36 -38.06
CA TYR A 529 -8.42 9.92 -37.25
C TYR A 529 -8.37 11.44 -37.24
N ASP A 530 -9.55 12.05 -37.28
CA ASP A 530 -9.67 13.49 -37.15
C ASP A 530 -9.16 13.94 -35.77
N VAL A 531 -8.09 14.72 -35.77
CA VAL A 531 -7.60 15.40 -34.57
C VAL A 531 -8.59 16.52 -34.26
N LYS A 532 -9.36 16.38 -33.17
CA LYS A 532 -10.17 17.49 -32.66
C LYS A 532 -9.22 18.59 -32.18
N GLU A 533 -9.23 19.73 -32.86
CA GLU A 533 -8.48 20.92 -32.43
C GLU A 533 -8.91 21.29 -31.00
N VAL A 534 -7.99 21.12 -30.04
CA VAL A 534 -8.25 21.47 -28.65
C VAL A 534 -8.14 22.99 -28.53
N VAL A 535 -9.23 23.64 -28.13
CA VAL A 535 -9.27 25.10 -27.92
C VAL A 535 -8.14 25.47 -26.94
N PRO A 536 -7.24 26.42 -27.28
CA PRO A 536 -6.05 26.74 -26.47
C PRO A 536 -6.37 27.10 -25.01
N GLU A 537 -7.55 27.67 -24.77
CA GLU A 537 -8.05 28.05 -23.45
C GLU A 537 -8.31 26.83 -22.54
N LEU A 538 -8.78 25.70 -23.10
CA LEU A 538 -8.99 24.45 -22.36
C LEU A 538 -7.67 23.80 -21.94
N VAL A 539 -6.63 23.92 -22.75
CA VAL A 539 -5.28 23.44 -22.40
C VAL A 539 -4.69 24.27 -21.26
N GLN A 540 -4.91 25.59 -21.26
CA GLN A 540 -4.47 26.45 -20.16
C GLN A 540 -5.25 26.16 -18.86
N LEU A 541 -6.56 25.92 -18.96
CA LEU A 541 -7.40 25.48 -17.84
C LEU A 541 -6.95 24.13 -17.27
N ALA A 542 -6.61 23.15 -18.12
CA ALA A 542 -6.10 21.84 -17.70
C ALA A 542 -4.73 21.94 -17.00
N LYS A 543 -3.83 22.81 -17.50
CA LYS A 543 -2.55 23.12 -16.83
C LYS A 543 -2.77 23.80 -15.47
N PHE A 544 -3.77 24.68 -15.36
CA PHE A 544 -4.11 25.36 -14.11
C PHE A 544 -4.73 24.40 -13.08
N SER A 545 -5.51 23.42 -13.52
CA SER A 545 -6.15 22.40 -12.67
C SER A 545 -5.23 21.21 -12.32
N LYS A 546 -3.95 21.24 -12.74
CA LYS A 546 -2.99 20.12 -12.62
C LYS A 546 -3.46 18.81 -13.26
N GLN A 547 -4.39 18.86 -14.21
CA GLN A 547 -4.75 17.69 -15.00
C GLN A 547 -3.67 17.44 -16.05
N HIS A 548 -3.36 16.15 -16.28
CA HIS A 548 -2.34 15.76 -17.24
C HIS A 548 -2.77 16.18 -18.65
N VAL A 549 -2.00 17.07 -19.26
CA VAL A 549 -2.16 17.44 -20.68
C VAL A 549 -1.38 16.40 -21.49
N PRO A 550 -2.00 15.69 -22.44
CA PRO A 550 -1.27 14.75 -23.30
C PRO A 550 -0.16 15.50 -24.04
N GLU A 551 1.09 15.10 -23.86
CA GLU A 551 2.19 15.58 -24.69
C GLU A 551 2.14 14.83 -26.03
N GLU A 552 2.30 15.56 -27.15
CA GLU A 552 2.41 14.91 -28.46
C GLU A 552 3.65 14.01 -28.47
N HIS A 553 3.45 12.72 -28.75
CA HIS A 553 4.57 11.79 -28.88
C HIS A 553 5.48 12.28 -30.03
N PRO A 554 6.82 12.29 -29.87
CA PRO A 554 7.75 12.84 -30.87
C PRO A 554 7.61 12.19 -32.25
N LYS A 555 7.07 10.97 -32.32
CA LYS A 555 6.80 10.21 -33.55
C LYS A 555 5.46 10.50 -34.23
N VAL A 556 4.57 11.25 -33.57
CA VAL A 556 3.23 11.62 -34.08
C VAL A 556 3.25 13.06 -34.62
N GLY A 557 4.33 13.81 -34.42
CA GLY A 557 4.46 15.21 -34.82
C GLY A 557 4.54 15.44 -36.35
N PRO A 558 4.17 16.64 -36.82
CA PRO A 558 4.01 16.97 -38.24
C PRO A 558 5.31 16.90 -39.09
N GLY A 559 6.48 16.75 -38.47
CA GLY A 559 7.78 16.73 -39.13
C GLY A 559 8.27 15.35 -39.62
N GLN A 560 7.79 14.23 -39.06
CA GLN A 560 8.25 12.89 -39.47
C GLN A 560 7.41 12.26 -40.59
N LEU A 561 6.20 12.77 -40.85
CA LEU A 561 5.42 12.42 -42.04
C LEU A 561 6.24 12.68 -43.33
N GLY A 562 7.17 13.64 -43.30
CA GLY A 562 8.10 14.06 -44.38
C GLY A 562 8.99 12.96 -44.98
N GLY A 563 9.53 12.06 -44.16
CA GLY A 563 10.35 10.93 -44.66
C GLY A 563 9.52 9.81 -45.27
N GLY A 564 8.24 9.76 -44.90
CA GLY A 564 7.24 8.86 -45.45
C GLY A 564 6.89 9.19 -46.89
N TRP A 565 6.93 10.44 -47.37
CA TRP A 565 6.39 10.81 -48.70
C TRP A 565 7.04 10.09 -49.89
N TRP A 566 8.34 9.75 -49.81
CA TRP A 566 9.00 8.98 -50.87
C TRP A 566 8.58 7.51 -50.90
N TRP A 567 8.27 6.93 -49.73
CA TRP A 567 7.75 5.57 -49.62
C TRP A 567 6.22 5.53 -49.77
N TRP A 568 5.50 6.55 -49.29
CA TRP A 568 4.06 6.80 -49.39
C TRP A 568 3.65 7.05 -50.83
N GLY A 569 4.47 7.68 -51.68
CA GLY A 569 4.20 7.75 -53.11
C GLY A 569 4.06 6.35 -53.75
N ASN A 570 4.92 5.41 -53.34
CA ASN A 570 4.90 4.03 -53.85
C ASN A 570 3.91 3.12 -53.11
N CYS A 571 3.73 3.31 -51.80
CA CYS A 571 2.79 2.54 -50.99
C CYS A 571 1.37 3.01 -51.20
N ALA A 572 1.08 4.31 -51.23
CA ALA A 572 -0.24 4.85 -51.59
C ALA A 572 -0.59 4.55 -53.04
N ALA A 573 0.35 4.59 -54.00
CA ALA A 573 0.06 4.15 -55.37
C ALA A 573 -0.25 2.64 -55.45
N LYS A 574 0.42 1.81 -54.63
CA LYS A 574 0.14 0.35 -54.56
C LYS A 574 -1.12 0.02 -53.77
N THR A 575 -1.40 0.68 -52.65
CA THR A 575 -2.65 0.50 -51.87
C THR A 575 -3.83 1.13 -52.57
N TRP A 576 -3.70 2.27 -53.25
CA TRP A 576 -4.75 2.85 -54.09
C TRP A 576 -4.96 2.01 -55.35
N GLY A 577 -3.90 1.49 -55.98
CA GLY A 577 -4.00 0.52 -57.07
C GLY A 577 -4.70 -0.78 -56.65
N MET A 578 -4.41 -1.29 -55.45
CA MET A 578 -5.07 -2.47 -54.88
C MET A 578 -6.50 -2.20 -54.37
N LEU A 579 -6.78 -1.02 -53.80
CA LEU A 579 -8.13 -0.58 -53.42
C LEU A 579 -9.00 -0.35 -54.66
N CYS A 580 -8.44 0.18 -55.74
CA CYS A 580 -9.12 0.26 -57.04
C CYS A 580 -9.34 -1.11 -57.68
N ALA A 581 -8.46 -2.09 -57.45
CA ALA A 581 -8.67 -3.47 -57.86
C ALA A 581 -9.76 -4.17 -57.02
N LEU A 582 -9.81 -3.91 -55.71
CA LEU A 582 -10.88 -4.36 -54.79
C LEU A 582 -12.25 -3.73 -55.10
N ARG A 583 -12.29 -2.54 -55.71
CA ARG A 583 -13.53 -1.90 -56.16
C ARG A 583 -14.02 -2.39 -57.53
N ARG A 584 -13.19 -3.14 -58.27
CA ARG A 584 -13.51 -3.70 -59.60
C ARG A 584 -13.87 -5.19 -59.58
N GLN A 585 -13.86 -5.85 -58.41
CA GLN A 585 -14.44 -7.17 -58.15
C GLN A 585 -15.60 -7.02 -57.17
#